data_AF-A0A1Y4IVG0-F1
#
_entry.id   AF-A0A1Y4IVG0-F1
#
_cell.length_a   1.000
_cell.length_b   1.000
_cell.length_c   1.000
_cell.angle_alpha   90.00
_cell.angle_beta   90.00
_cell.angle_gamma   90.00
#
_symmetry.space_group_name_H-M   'P 1'
#
loop_
_entity.id
_entity.type
_entity.pdbx_description
1 polymer ?
#
loop_
_entity_poly.entity_id
_entity_poly.type
_entity_poly.pdbx_seq_one_letter_code
_entity_poly.pdbx_strand_id
1 'polypeptide(L)' 'MVLDDLYCGNIYPAEQVVPHEKEYRKLHRHTGELLTELEEKLSKEQMELVNQFHTHVIDVHCMELEAHFQHGFS' A
#
# COMPACT_ATOMS: atom_id res chain seq x y z
N MET A 1 -4.06 10.90 -25.73
CA MET A 1 -4.78 9.61 -25.66
C MET A 1 -4.38 9.00 -24.34
N VAL A 2 -5.29 8.36 -23.57
CA VAL A 2 -4.97 7.91 -22.20
C VAL A 2 -3.68 7.07 -22.12
N LEU A 3 -3.38 6.26 -23.14
CA LEU A 3 -2.12 5.51 -23.24
C LEU A 3 -0.88 6.40 -23.46
N ASP A 4 -0.97 7.42 -24.31
CA ASP A 4 0.12 8.39 -24.53
C ASP A 4 0.36 9.24 -23.28
N ASP A 5 -0.72 9.62 -22.60
CA ASP A 5 -0.66 10.43 -21.39
C ASP A 5 -0.08 9.62 -20.21
N LEU A 6 -0.35 8.32 -20.15
CA LEU A 6 0.30 7.39 -19.23
C LEU A 6 1.78 7.20 -19.54
N TYR A 7 2.12 6.93 -20.82
CA TYR A 7 3.51 6.69 -21.25
C TYR A 7 4.40 7.92 -21.06
N CYS A 8 3.85 9.12 -21.28
CA CYS A 8 4.57 10.38 -21.11
C CYS A 8 4.62 10.87 -19.65
N GLY A 9 4.04 10.13 -18.69
CA GLY A 9 4.02 10.54 -17.29
C GLY A 9 3.13 11.76 -17.03
N ASN A 10 2.12 12.00 -17.86
CA ASN A 10 1.11 13.04 -17.63
C ASN A 10 -0.02 12.52 -16.74
N ILE A 11 -0.19 11.21 -16.66
CA ILE A 11 -1.03 10.52 -15.68
C ILE A 11 -0.09 9.84 -14.69
N TYR A 12 -0.32 10.08 -13.40
CA TYR A 12 0.36 9.41 -12.28
C TYR A 12 -0.65 8.50 -11.61
N PRO A 13 -0.83 7.25 -12.09
CA PRO A 13 -1.86 6.36 -11.55
C PRO A 13 -1.68 6.21 -10.04
N ALA A 14 -0.45 6.01 -9.56
CA ALA A 14 -0.16 5.85 -8.13
C ALA A 14 -0.66 7.02 -7.25
N GLU A 15 -0.79 8.24 -7.80
CA GLU A 15 -1.33 9.41 -7.07
C GLU A 15 -2.85 9.57 -7.29
N GLN A 16 -3.37 9.10 -8.42
CA GLN A 16 -4.77 9.23 -8.82
C GLN A 16 -5.66 8.03 -8.42
N VAL A 17 -5.07 6.86 -8.18
CA VAL A 17 -5.78 5.66 -7.71
C VAL A 17 -5.76 5.51 -6.19
N VAL A 18 -5.20 6.48 -5.45
CA VAL A 18 -5.34 6.51 -3.99
C VAL A 18 -6.82 6.72 -3.66
N PRO A 19 -7.47 5.78 -2.94
CA PRO A 19 -8.88 5.90 -2.61
C PRO A 19 -9.17 7.26 -1.93
N HIS A 20 -10.13 8.00 -2.49
CA HIS A 20 -10.51 9.33 -2.01
C HIS A 20 -11.52 9.26 -0.85
N GLU A 21 -12.01 8.07 -0.56
CA GLU A 21 -12.92 7.74 0.53
C GLU A 21 -12.34 8.21 1.86
N LYS A 22 -13.17 8.91 2.64
CA LYS A 22 -12.77 9.44 3.96
C LYS A 22 -12.31 8.33 4.90
N GLU A 23 -12.96 7.17 4.84
CA GLU A 23 -12.62 6.01 5.67
C GLU A 23 -11.24 5.45 5.32
N TYR A 24 -10.90 5.34 4.03
CA TYR A 24 -9.55 4.95 3.61
C TYR A 24 -8.50 5.91 4.18
N ARG A 25 -8.69 7.22 4.00
CA ARG A 25 -7.73 8.22 4.50
C ARG A 25 -7.58 8.19 6.01
N LYS A 26 -8.68 7.96 6.74
CA LYS A 26 -8.68 7.83 8.19
C LYS A 26 -7.91 6.58 8.64
N LEU A 27 -8.21 5.43 8.04
CA LEU A 27 -7.52 4.17 8.33
C LEU A 27 -6.03 4.26 7.99
N HIS A 28 -5.68 4.75 6.81
CA HIS A 28 -4.29 4.92 6.37
C HIS A 28 -3.49 5.80 7.34
N ARG A 29 -4.07 6.92 7.80
CA ARG A 29 -3.42 7.76 8.82
C ARG A 29 -3.22 6.99 10.13
N HIS A 30 -4.27 6.33 10.61
CA HIS A 30 -4.23 5.61 11.87
C HIS A 30 -3.23 4.44 11.84
N THR A 31 -3.08 3.76 10.69
CA THR A 31 -2.05 2.73 10.50
C THR A 31 -0.64 3.30 10.70
N GLY A 32 -0.37 4.50 10.20
CA GLY A 32 0.91 5.18 10.44
C GLY A 32 1.13 5.55 11.91
N GLU A 33 0.09 6.05 12.59
CA GLU A 33 0.15 6.36 14.02
C GLU A 33 0.44 5.11 14.87
N LEU A 34 -0.18 3.98 14.53
CA LEU A 34 0.09 2.69 15.19
C LEU A 34 1.52 2.21 14.95
N LEU A 35 2.08 2.42 13.76
CA LEU A 35 3.47 2.05 13.48
C LEU A 35 4.44 2.85 14.38
N THR A 36 4.22 4.16 14.52
CA THR A 36 5.00 4.99 15.45
C THR A 36 4.84 4.51 16.90
N GLU A 37 3.62 4.17 17.33
CA GLU A 37 3.39 3.64 18.67
C GLU A 37 4.10 2.30 18.90
N LEU A 38 4.18 1.45 17.88
CA LEU A 38 4.93 0.19 17.94
C LEU A 38 6.44 0.42 18.06
N GLU A 39 6.99 1.39 17.32
CA GLU A 39 8.41 1.77 17.41
C GLU A 39 8.81 2.23 18.81
N GLU A 40 7.91 2.93 19.53
CA GLU A 40 8.15 3.37 20.91
C GLU A 40 8.10 2.23 21.94
N LYS A 41 7.30 1.19 21.66
CA LYS A 41 6.99 0.12 22.63
C LYS A 41 7.87 -1.12 22.49
N LEU A 42 8.43 -1.36 21.31
CA LEU A 42 9.14 -2.59 20.99
C LEU A 42 10.65 -2.42 21.01
N SER A 43 11.37 -3.51 21.29
CA SER A 43 12.82 -3.53 21.07
C SER A 43 13.13 -3.46 19.57
N LYS A 44 14.38 -3.14 19.22
CA LYS A 44 14.83 -3.11 17.83
C LYS A 44 14.60 -4.45 17.13
N GLU A 45 14.92 -5.57 17.79
CA GLU A 45 14.75 -6.92 17.22
C GLU A 45 13.28 -7.28 17.02
N GLN A 46 12.41 -6.85 17.95
CA GLN A 46 10.96 -7.05 17.81
C GLN A 46 10.39 -6.20 16.68
N MET A 47 10.83 -4.95 16.55
CA MET A 47 10.42 -4.06 15.47
C MET A 47 10.89 -4.57 14.10
N GLU A 48 12.10 -5.13 14.02
CA GLU A 48 12.62 -5.79 12.82
C GLU A 48 11.68 -6.93 12.36
N LEU A 49 11.21 -7.76 13.30
CA LEU A 49 10.25 -8.82 13.00
C LEU A 49 8.90 -8.27 12.53
N VAL A 50 8.40 -7.20 13.16
CA VAL A 50 7.15 -6.52 12.73
C VAL A 50 7.31 -5.97 11.31
N ASN A 51 8.44 -5.33 11.00
CA ASN A 51 8.72 -4.76 9.68
C ASN A 51 8.80 -5.85 8.60
N GLN A 52 9.47 -6.98 8.88
CA GLN A 52 9.52 -8.13 7.98
C GLN A 52 8.13 -8.71 7.75
N PHE A 53 7.34 -8.90 8.81
CA PHE A 53 5.96 -9.38 8.71
C PHE A 53 5.10 -8.43 7.87
N HIS A 54 5.15 -7.12 8.15
CA HIS A 54 4.37 -6.11 7.43
C HIS A 54 4.75 -6.07 5.94
N THR A 55 6.04 -6.13 5.63
CA THR A 55 6.57 -6.19 4.26
C THR A 55 6.02 -7.42 3.53
N HIS A 56 6.12 -8.60 4.15
CA HIS A 56 5.62 -9.83 3.52
C HIS A 56 4.10 -9.84 3.31
N VAL A 57 3.33 -9.26 4.22
CA VAL A 57 1.88 -9.10 4.03
C VAL A 57 1.58 -8.24 2.79
N ILE A 58 2.32 -7.14 2.61
CA ILE A 58 2.17 -6.27 1.43
C ILE A 58 2.60 -7.03 0.16
N ASP A 59 3.75 -7.71 0.18
CA ASP A 59 4.25 -8.44 -0.98
C ASP A 59 3.27 -9.53 -1.43
N VAL A 60 2.75 -10.32 -0.49
CA VAL A 60 1.75 -11.35 -0.78
C VAL A 60 0.50 -10.71 -1.37
N HIS A 61 0.01 -9.61 -0.79
CA HIS A 61 -1.17 -8.93 -1.31
C HIS A 61 -0.94 -8.38 -2.73
N CYS A 62 0.24 -7.81 -3.01
CA CYS A 62 0.61 -7.38 -4.34
C CYS A 62 0.63 -8.55 -5.34
N MET A 63 1.22 -9.69 -4.97
CA MET A 63 1.21 -10.91 -5.78
C MET A 63 -0.21 -11.41 -6.07
N GLU A 64 -1.10 -11.38 -5.07
CA GLU A 64 -2.51 -11.72 -5.24
C GLU A 64 -3.22 -10.76 -6.19
N LEU A 65 -3.00 -9.44 -6.05
CA LEU A 65 -3.58 -8.44 -6.94
C LEU A 65 -3.09 -8.60 -8.38
N GLU A 66 -1.81 -8.89 -8.59
CA GLU A 66 -1.25 -9.20 -9.91
C GLU A 66 -1.91 -10.45 -10.52
N ALA A 67 -2.06 -11.51 -9.72
CA ALA A 67 -2.75 -12.73 -10.16
C ALA A 67 -4.23 -12.46 -10.50
N HIS A 68 -4.94 -11.70 -9.66
CA HIS A 68 -6.32 -11.31 -9.91
C HIS A 68 -6.45 -10.47 -11.19
N PHE A 69 -5.52 -9.56 -11.45
CA PHE A 69 -5.53 -8.74 -12.67
C PHE A 69 -5.43 -9.59 -13.94
N GLN A 70 -4.71 -10.72 -13.92
CA GLN A 70 -4.67 -11.65 -15.05
C GLN A 70 -6.03 -12.30 -15.37
N HIS A 71 -6.90 -12.42 -14.37
CA HIS A 71 -8.27 -12.90 -14.54
C HIS A 71 -9.25 -11.80 -14.99
N GLY A 72 -8.76 -10.55 -15.11
CA GLY A 72 -9.51 -9.39 -15.56
C GLY A 72 -10.43 -8.80 -14.49
N PHE A 73 -11.10 -7.70 -14.85
CA PHE A 73 -12.20 -7.14 -14.07
C PHE A 73 -13.47 -7.87 -14.49
N SER A 74 -13.96 -8.81 -13.67
CA SER A 74 -15.29 -9.40 -13.83
C SER A 74 -16.38 -8.40 -13.50
#